data_AF-A0A8J3MMB3-F1
#
_entry.id   AF-A0A8J3MMB3-F1
#
_cell.length_a   1.000
_cell.length_b   1.000
_cell.length_c   1.000
_cell.angle_alpha   90.00
_cell.angle_beta   90.00
_cell.angle_gamma   90.00
#
_symmetry.space_group_name_H-M   'P 1'
#
loop_
_entity.id
_entity.type
_entity.pdbx_description
1 polymer ?
#
loop_
_entity_poly.entity_id
_entity_poly.type
_entity_poly.pdbx_seq_one_letter_code
_entity_poly.pdbx_strand_id
1 'polypeptide(L)'
;MSRACSLTGRTKGFGNKVSHSNRKTKRTFLLNLHNVSLRSEILNKKFKERIATKTLRTIDYKGGLDQYLLNAAKEDLSLKAQKIKNKLKKLISAEQKIEIQFKGLVLKIRKIEIQLKGLVPEKHKTEIRLKNLITKMPKIEVQIEKVGLKMQEVETNSEESDAKKMKVELEELKLRAQKIKTQLENFYK
;
A
#
# COMPACT_ATOMS: atom_id res chain seq x y z
N MET A 1 -52.15 -23.72 -25.52
CA MET A 1 -50.80 -23.15 -25.28
C MET A 1 -50.10 -22.81 -26.59
N SER A 2 -49.50 -21.63 -26.72
CA SER A 2 -48.69 -21.28 -27.90
C SER A 2 -47.40 -22.11 -27.94
N ARG A 3 -47.14 -22.80 -29.06
CA ARG A 3 -45.91 -23.57 -29.30
C ARG A 3 -44.80 -22.61 -29.76
N ALA A 4 -44.21 -21.88 -28.81
CA ALA A 4 -43.10 -20.96 -29.04
C ALA A 4 -41.88 -21.36 -28.20
N CYS A 5 -40.68 -21.06 -28.71
CA CYS A 5 -39.43 -21.20 -27.98
C CYS A 5 -39.34 -20.12 -26.90
N SER A 6 -39.09 -20.51 -25.64
CA SER A 6 -39.01 -19.57 -24.51
C SER A 6 -37.88 -18.54 -24.65
N LEU A 7 -36.77 -18.91 -25.29
CA LEU A 7 -35.59 -18.05 -25.41
C LEU A 7 -35.65 -17.12 -26.62
N THR A 8 -35.98 -17.64 -27.80
CA THR A 8 -35.96 -16.88 -29.06
C THR A 8 -37.33 -16.34 -29.48
N GLY A 9 -38.42 -16.76 -28.83
CA GLY A 9 -39.77 -16.36 -29.21
C GLY A 9 -40.26 -16.95 -30.54
N ARG A 10 -39.44 -17.74 -31.25
CA ARG A 10 -39.81 -18.32 -32.55
C ARG A 10 -41.05 -19.21 -32.44
N THR A 11 -42.00 -18.98 -33.33
CA THR A 11 -43.30 -19.66 -33.42
C THR A 11 -43.37 -20.53 -34.67
N LYS A 12 -44.42 -21.35 -34.77
CA LYS A 12 -44.69 -22.20 -35.94
C LYS A 12 -44.68 -21.39 -37.24
N GLY A 13 -44.14 -21.98 -38.30
CA GLY A 13 -44.26 -21.46 -39.65
C GLY A 13 -45.57 -21.90 -40.31
N PHE A 14 -46.02 -21.14 -41.31
CA PHE A 14 -47.13 -21.51 -42.17
C PHE A 14 -46.65 -21.66 -43.61
N GLY A 15 -47.23 -22.58 -44.36
CA GLY A 15 -46.96 -22.70 -45.79
C GLY A 15 -47.84 -23.76 -46.44
N ASN A 16 -47.41 -24.27 -47.59
CA ASN A 16 -48.15 -25.27 -48.35
C ASN A 16 -47.36 -26.58 -48.48
N LYS A 17 -48.05 -27.71 -48.58
CA LYS A 17 -47.55 -28.93 -49.21
C LYS A 17 -47.84 -28.80 -50.71
N VAL A 18 -46.82 -28.94 -51.55
CA VAL A 18 -46.94 -28.82 -53.01
C VAL A 18 -46.78 -30.22 -53.60
N SER A 19 -47.74 -30.70 -54.38
CA SER A 19 -47.62 -31.97 -55.11
C SER A 19 -46.72 -31.82 -56.34
N HIS A 20 -46.34 -32.94 -56.95
CA HIS A 20 -45.61 -32.94 -58.23
C HIS A 20 -46.39 -32.20 -59.33
N SER A 21 -47.72 -32.28 -59.31
CA SER A 21 -48.64 -31.51 -60.16
C SER A 21 -48.93 -30.08 -59.68
N ASN A 22 -48.11 -29.54 -58.77
CA ASN A 22 -48.25 -28.19 -58.20
C ASN A 22 -49.57 -27.87 -57.47
N ARG A 23 -50.33 -28.89 -57.03
CA ARG A 23 -51.49 -28.68 -56.14
C ARG A 23 -50.99 -28.29 -54.74
N LYS A 24 -51.50 -27.18 -54.21
CA LYS A 24 -51.05 -26.59 -52.94
C LYS A 24 -52.09 -26.81 -51.85
N THR A 25 -51.73 -27.51 -50.78
CA THR A 25 -52.57 -27.68 -49.57
C THR A 25 -51.93 -27.02 -48.37
N LYS A 26 -52.70 -26.31 -47.53
CA LYS A 26 -52.17 -25.59 -46.35
C LYS A 26 -51.58 -26.57 -45.34
N ARG A 27 -50.41 -26.22 -44.77
CA ARG A 27 -49.78 -26.95 -43.67
C ARG A 27 -49.10 -26.02 -42.68
N THR A 28 -48.80 -26.54 -41.49
CA THR A 28 -48.02 -25.84 -40.48
C THR A 28 -46.68 -26.52 -40.26
N PHE A 29 -45.64 -25.72 -40.01
CA PHE A 29 -44.30 -26.17 -39.67
C PHE A 29 -44.09 -25.99 -38.18
N LEU A 30 -44.16 -27.08 -37.43
CA LEU A 30 -43.96 -27.07 -35.98
C LEU A 30 -42.47 -27.04 -35.64
N LEU A 31 -42.12 -26.31 -34.59
CA LEU A 31 -40.79 -26.44 -34.00
C LEU A 31 -40.68 -27.74 -33.21
N ASN A 32 -39.50 -28.36 -33.28
CA ASN A 32 -39.12 -29.41 -32.36
C ASN A 32 -38.70 -28.78 -31.02
N LEU A 33 -39.58 -28.85 -30.02
CA LEU A 33 -39.46 -28.21 -28.72
C LEU A 33 -39.24 -29.27 -27.64
N HIS A 34 -38.24 -29.08 -26.78
CA HIS A 34 -37.97 -29.94 -25.63
C HIS A 34 -37.97 -29.13 -24.33
N ASN A 35 -38.43 -29.74 -23.25
CA ASN A 35 -38.31 -29.18 -21.91
C ASN A 35 -36.92 -29.54 -21.37
N VAL A 36 -36.07 -28.54 -21.18
CA VAL A 36 -34.70 -28.73 -20.69
C VAL A 36 -34.43 -27.81 -19.50
N SER A 37 -33.46 -28.18 -18.68
CA SER A 37 -32.94 -27.31 -17.62
C SER A 37 -31.57 -26.78 -18.03
N LEU A 38 -31.46 -25.46 -18.19
CA LEU A 38 -30.19 -24.80 -18.44
C LEU A 38 -29.68 -24.15 -17.16
N ARG A 39 -28.38 -24.24 -16.89
CA ARG A 39 -27.73 -23.60 -15.74
C ARG A 39 -27.04 -22.31 -16.21
N SER A 40 -27.23 -21.24 -15.44
CA SER A 40 -26.46 -20.01 -15.53
C SER A 40 -25.42 -20.04 -14.41
N GLU A 41 -24.16 -19.82 -14.77
CA GLU A 41 -23.03 -19.77 -13.84
C GLU A 41 -23.01 -18.42 -13.14
N ILE A 42 -23.17 -17.34 -13.91
CA ILE A 42 -23.14 -15.97 -13.40
C ILE A 42 -24.31 -15.70 -12.45
N LEU A 43 -25.51 -16.22 -12.75
CA LEU A 43 -26.68 -16.07 -11.85
C LEU A 43 -26.78 -17.18 -10.81
N ASN A 44 -25.92 -18.21 -10.90
CA ASN A 44 -25.98 -19.45 -10.11
C ASN A 44 -27.39 -20.05 -9.99
N LYS A 45 -28.16 -20.02 -11.08
CA LYS A 45 -29.56 -20.46 -11.13
C LYS A 45 -29.81 -21.43 -12.28
N LYS A 46 -30.76 -22.34 -12.10
CA LYS A 46 -31.23 -23.25 -13.14
C LYS A 46 -32.58 -22.75 -13.69
N PHE A 47 -32.68 -22.70 -15.02
CA PHE A 47 -33.89 -22.30 -15.75
C PHE A 47 -34.47 -23.51 -16.45
N LYS A 48 -35.68 -23.92 -16.06
CA LYS A 48 -36.46 -24.95 -16.76
C LYS A 48 -37.28 -24.27 -17.83
N GLU A 49 -36.91 -24.48 -19.10
CA GLU A 49 -37.52 -23.79 -20.22
C GLU A 49 -37.79 -24.75 -21.37
N ARG A 50 -38.77 -24.39 -22.21
CA ARG A 50 -39.12 -25.14 -23.41
C ARG A 50 -38.43 -24.52 -24.61
N ILE A 51 -37.45 -25.23 -25.16
CA ILE A 51 -36.48 -24.67 -26.10
C ILE A 51 -36.51 -25.47 -27.40
N ALA A 52 -36.33 -24.78 -28.53
CA ALA A 52 -36.20 -25.42 -29.82
C ALA A 52 -34.85 -26.13 -29.96
N THR A 53 -34.80 -27.30 -30.60
CA THR A 53 -33.54 -28.06 -30.82
C THR A 53 -32.46 -27.23 -31.50
N LYS A 54 -32.82 -26.39 -32.49
CA LYS A 54 -31.88 -25.46 -33.14
C LYS A 54 -31.25 -24.49 -32.14
N THR A 55 -32.04 -23.99 -31.19
CA THR A 55 -31.55 -23.08 -30.15
C THR A 55 -30.65 -23.81 -29.15
N LEU A 56 -30.97 -25.06 -28.79
CA LEU A 56 -30.10 -25.88 -27.94
C LEU A 56 -28.72 -26.07 -28.56
N ARG A 57 -28.66 -26.47 -29.83
CA ARG A 57 -27.38 -26.61 -30.55
C ARG A 57 -26.55 -25.32 -30.55
N THR A 58 -27.21 -24.17 -30.71
CA THR A 58 -26.50 -22.86 -30.66
C THR A 58 -26.04 -22.47 -29.27
N ILE A 59 -26.73 -22.93 -28.21
CA ILE A 59 -26.31 -22.70 -26.83
C ILE A 59 -25.04 -23.50 -26.55
N ASP A 60 -25.04 -24.77 -26.93
CA ASP A 60 -23.88 -25.66 -26.77
C ASP A 60 -22.67 -25.13 -27.57
N TYR A 61 -22.89 -24.74 -28.83
CA TYR A 61 -21.84 -24.15 -29.66
C TYR A 61 -21.26 -22.86 -29.07
N LYS A 62 -22.08 -22.02 -28.43
CA LYS A 62 -21.61 -20.79 -27.78
C LYS A 62 -21.01 -21.02 -26.40
N GLY A 63 -20.98 -22.26 -25.89
CA GLY A 63 -20.42 -22.57 -24.58
C GLY A 63 -21.36 -22.27 -23.40
N GLY A 64 -22.67 -22.33 -23.60
CA GLY A 64 -23.66 -22.25 -22.50
C GLY A 64 -24.66 -21.10 -22.59
N LEU A 65 -25.58 -21.07 -21.62
CA LEU A 65 -26.71 -20.13 -21.63
C LEU A 65 -26.27 -18.66 -21.52
N ASP A 66 -25.35 -18.38 -20.60
CA ASP A 66 -24.92 -17.01 -20.33
C ASP A 66 -24.23 -16.40 -21.55
N GLN A 67 -23.28 -17.14 -22.14
CA GLN A 67 -22.56 -16.72 -23.33
C GLN A 67 -23.47 -16.60 -24.55
N TYR A 68 -24.48 -17.48 -24.67
CA TYR A 68 -25.52 -17.33 -25.69
C TYR A 68 -26.29 -16.02 -25.55
N LEU A 69 -26.75 -15.69 -24.34
CA LEU A 69 -27.56 -14.50 -24.06
C LEU A 69 -26.76 -13.20 -24.22
N LEU A 70 -25.48 -13.18 -23.82
CA LEU A 70 -24.63 -12.01 -23.97
C LEU A 70 -24.42 -11.66 -25.45
N ASN A 71 -24.17 -12.67 -26.29
CA ASN A 71 -23.86 -12.52 -27.71
C ASN A 71 -25.08 -12.35 -28.62
N ALA A 72 -26.28 -12.79 -28.20
CA ALA A 72 -27.48 -12.68 -29.04
C ALA A 72 -28.01 -11.24 -29.10
N ALA A 73 -28.53 -10.78 -30.25
CA ALA A 73 -29.16 -9.47 -30.37
C ALA A 73 -30.48 -9.39 -29.56
N LYS A 74 -30.95 -8.19 -29.20
CA LYS A 74 -32.13 -8.03 -28.33
C LYS A 74 -33.40 -8.46 -29.07
N GLU A 75 -33.47 -8.20 -30.37
CA GLU A 75 -34.60 -8.49 -31.26
C GLU A 75 -34.82 -10.00 -31.40
N ASP A 76 -33.74 -10.78 -31.38
CA ASP A 76 -33.78 -12.24 -31.50
C ASP A 76 -34.21 -12.97 -30.21
N LEU A 77 -34.35 -12.23 -29.11
CA LEU A 77 -34.64 -12.75 -27.79
C LEU A 77 -36.08 -12.46 -27.38
N SER A 78 -36.72 -13.44 -26.77
CA SER A 78 -37.99 -13.28 -26.06
C SER A 78 -37.85 -12.32 -24.88
N LEU A 79 -38.94 -11.65 -24.50
CA LEU A 79 -38.98 -10.72 -23.36
C LEU A 79 -38.43 -11.33 -22.07
N LYS A 80 -38.68 -12.62 -21.83
CA LYS A 80 -38.10 -13.34 -20.67
C LYS A 80 -36.57 -13.41 -20.77
N ALA A 81 -36.04 -13.80 -21.92
CA ALA A 81 -34.62 -13.93 -22.15
C ALA A 81 -33.90 -12.57 -22.11
N GLN A 82 -34.53 -11.50 -22.63
CA GLN A 82 -34.03 -10.13 -22.50
C GLN A 82 -33.89 -9.69 -21.04
N LYS A 83 -34.86 -10.04 -20.17
CA LYS A 83 -34.76 -9.75 -18.73
C LYS A 83 -33.58 -10.46 -18.08
N ILE A 84 -33.32 -11.72 -18.44
CA ILE A 84 -32.16 -12.48 -17.95
C ILE A 84 -30.86 -11.83 -18.43
N LYS A 85 -30.78 -11.49 -19.73
CA LYS A 85 -29.63 -10.78 -20.32
C LYS A 85 -29.30 -9.48 -19.58
N ASN A 86 -30.30 -8.67 -19.27
CA ASN A 86 -30.08 -7.41 -18.55
C ASN A 86 -29.55 -7.64 -17.12
N LYS A 87 -30.02 -8.68 -16.43
CA LYS A 87 -29.47 -9.07 -15.12
C LYS A 87 -28.01 -9.49 -15.22
N LEU A 88 -27.66 -10.30 -16.21
CA LEU A 88 -26.27 -10.71 -16.47
C LEU A 88 -25.36 -9.49 -16.71
N LYS A 89 -25.77 -8.57 -17.60
CA LYS A 89 -25.01 -7.34 -17.86
C LYS A 89 -24.80 -6.50 -16.61
N LYS A 90 -25.83 -6.39 -15.76
CA LYS A 90 -25.73 -5.63 -14.50
C LYS A 90 -24.68 -6.24 -13.57
N LEU A 91 -24.69 -7.57 -13.40
CA LEU A 91 -23.70 -8.27 -12.58
C LEU A 91 -22.29 -8.14 -13.13
N ILE A 92 -22.09 -8.39 -14.43
CA ILE A 92 -20.77 -8.25 -15.08
C ILE A 92 -20.23 -6.82 -14.92
N SER A 93 -21.07 -5.80 -15.12
CA SER A 93 -20.63 -4.42 -14.94
C SER A 93 -20.29 -4.07 -13.47
N ALA A 94 -20.93 -4.73 -12.51
CA ALA A 94 -20.62 -4.55 -11.09
C ALA A 94 -19.30 -5.25 -10.74
N GLU A 95 -19.09 -6.48 -11.21
CA GLU A 95 -17.83 -7.23 -11.05
C GLU A 95 -16.65 -6.45 -11.66
N GLN A 96 -16.81 -5.92 -12.86
CA GLN A 96 -15.77 -5.10 -13.51
C GLN A 96 -15.44 -3.83 -12.73
N LYS A 97 -16.44 -3.14 -12.17
CA LYS A 97 -16.21 -1.95 -11.32
C LYS A 97 -15.40 -2.31 -10.08
N ILE A 98 -15.74 -3.42 -9.44
CA ILE A 98 -15.02 -3.93 -8.27
C ILE A 98 -13.57 -4.26 -8.65
N GLU A 99 -13.36 -4.94 -9.77
CA GLU A 99 -12.02 -5.30 -10.24
C GLU A 99 -11.14 -4.06 -10.53
N ILE A 100 -11.71 -3.02 -11.14
CA ILE A 100 -11.03 -1.74 -11.37
C ILE A 100 -10.68 -1.07 -10.04
N GLN A 101 -11.59 -1.07 -9.07
CA GLN A 101 -11.34 -0.51 -7.73
C GLN A 101 -10.20 -1.25 -7.02
N PHE A 102 -10.19 -2.58 -7.05
CA PHE A 102 -9.12 -3.39 -6.47
C PHE A 102 -7.77 -3.13 -7.14
N LYS A 103 -7.71 -3.06 -8.47
CA LYS A 103 -6.48 -2.70 -9.21
C LYS A 103 -5.93 -1.35 -8.76
N GLY A 104 -6.79 -0.35 -8.57
CA GLY A 104 -6.41 0.96 -8.06
C GLY A 104 -5.85 0.93 -6.62
N LEU A 105 -6.45 0.13 -5.74
CA LEU A 105 -5.96 -0.06 -4.36
C LEU A 105 -4.59 -0.74 -4.33
N VAL A 106 -4.37 -1.77 -5.13
CA VAL A 106 -3.07 -2.46 -5.24
C VAL A 106 -1.95 -1.49 -5.65
N LEU A 107 -2.23 -0.58 -6.59
CA LEU A 107 -1.26 0.44 -7.00
C LEU A 107 -0.95 1.43 -5.87
N LYS A 108 -1.95 1.81 -5.06
CA LYS A 108 -1.73 2.67 -3.88
C LYS A 108 -0.86 1.97 -2.84
N ILE A 109 -1.12 0.68 -2.57
CA ILE A 109 -0.32 -0.13 -1.64
C ILE A 109 1.14 -0.19 -2.11
N ARG A 110 1.39 -0.48 -3.40
CA ARG A 110 2.75 -0.47 -3.96
C ARG A 110 3.47 0.87 -3.79
N LYS A 111 2.76 1.99 -3.99
CA LYS A 111 3.34 3.33 -3.77
C LYS A 111 3.75 3.53 -2.30
N ILE A 112 2.91 3.11 -1.37
CA ILE A 112 3.19 3.17 0.08
C ILE A 112 4.39 2.29 0.43
N GLU A 113 4.49 1.08 -0.12
CA GLU A 113 5.63 0.19 0.10
C GLU A 113 6.95 0.82 -0.34
N ILE A 114 6.97 1.47 -1.50
CA ILE A 114 8.15 2.17 -2.01
C ILE A 114 8.51 3.33 -1.07
N GLN A 115 7.53 4.11 -0.61
CA GLN A 115 7.74 5.21 0.33
C GLN A 115 8.32 4.70 1.66
N LEU A 116 7.80 3.60 2.20
CA LEU A 116 8.28 2.99 3.44
C LEU A 116 9.70 2.43 3.31
N LYS A 117 10.04 1.80 2.16
CA LYS A 117 11.43 1.36 1.88
C LYS A 117 12.41 2.54 1.85
N GLY A 118 11.98 3.71 1.38
CA GLY A 118 12.79 4.93 1.37
C GLY A 118 13.10 5.52 2.76
N LEU A 119 12.30 5.22 3.79
CA LEU A 119 12.50 5.72 5.16
C LEU A 119 13.57 4.92 5.95
N VAL A 120 13.81 3.66 5.58
CA VAL A 120 14.84 2.80 6.19
C VAL A 120 16.26 3.36 6.07
N PRO A 121 16.73 3.83 4.89
CA PRO A 121 18.07 4.40 4.76
C PRO A 121 18.21 5.75 5.50
N GLU A 122 17.14 6.52 5.68
CA GLU A 122 17.20 7.75 6.48
C GLU A 122 17.44 7.46 7.97
N LYS A 123 16.76 6.44 8.52
CA LYS A 123 17.02 5.97 9.89
C LYS A 123 18.45 5.49 10.08
N HIS A 124 19.02 4.75 9.13
CA HIS A 124 20.40 4.30 9.25
C HIS A 124 21.41 5.46 9.19
N LYS A 125 21.16 6.50 8.38
CA LYS A 125 22.02 7.70 8.36
C LYS A 125 22.03 8.44 9.70
N THR A 126 20.88 8.57 10.35
CA THR A 126 20.79 9.22 11.67
C THR A 126 21.42 8.36 12.77
N GLU A 127 21.26 7.04 12.72
CA GLU A 127 21.95 6.10 13.63
C GLU A 127 23.47 6.19 13.51
N ILE A 128 23.99 6.25 12.27
CA ILE A 128 25.43 6.39 12.03
C ILE A 128 25.93 7.74 12.57
N ARG A 129 25.18 8.83 12.38
CA ARG A 129 25.53 10.15 12.94
C ARG A 129 25.57 10.14 14.47
N LEU A 130 24.58 9.51 15.12
CA LEU A 130 24.55 9.36 16.58
C LEU A 130 25.72 8.54 17.09
N LYS A 131 26.02 7.38 16.46
CA LYS A 131 27.19 6.57 16.82
C LYS A 131 28.49 7.37 16.68
N ASN A 132 28.66 8.14 15.61
CA ASN A 132 29.85 8.97 15.41
C ASN A 132 29.97 10.08 16.46
N LEU A 133 28.87 10.69 16.90
CA LEU A 133 28.86 11.67 18.00
C LEU A 133 29.25 11.02 19.33
N ILE A 134 28.68 9.85 19.63
CA ILE A 134 29.00 9.08 20.85
C ILE A 134 30.50 8.74 20.89
N THR A 135 31.09 8.30 19.76
CA THR A 135 32.53 7.98 19.71
C THR A 135 33.45 9.19 19.94
N LYS A 136 32.96 10.43 19.79
CA LYS A 136 33.74 11.65 20.03
C LYS A 136 33.68 12.13 21.48
N MET A 137 32.68 11.71 22.26
CA MET A 137 32.51 12.08 23.67
C MET A 137 33.74 11.78 24.56
N PRO A 138 34.36 10.59 24.52
CA PRO A 138 35.52 10.30 25.38
C PRO A 138 36.72 11.20 25.08
N LYS A 139 36.89 11.66 23.83
CA LYS A 139 37.96 12.60 23.48
C LYS A 139 37.75 13.98 24.10
N ILE A 140 36.49 14.41 24.18
CA ILE A 140 36.10 15.68 24.80
C ILE A 140 36.25 15.57 26.32
N GLU A 141 35.86 14.44 26.92
CA GLU A 141 36.05 14.17 28.36
C GLU A 141 37.53 14.28 28.76
N VAL A 142 38.42 13.61 28.03
CA VAL A 142 39.88 13.70 28.28
C VAL A 142 40.42 15.12 28.08
N GLN A 143 39.85 15.89 27.15
CA GLN A 143 40.24 17.29 26.97
C GLN A 143 39.79 18.17 28.14
N ILE A 144 38.58 17.95 28.65
CA ILE A 144 38.05 18.66 29.81
C ILE A 144 38.87 18.33 31.06
N GLU A 145 39.22 17.06 31.27
CA GLU A 145 40.08 16.64 32.39
C GLU A 145 41.48 17.28 32.31
N LYS A 146 42.09 17.32 31.12
CA LYS A 146 43.37 18.00 30.92
C LYS A 146 43.31 19.51 31.19
N VAL A 147 42.21 20.16 30.85
CA VAL A 147 42.01 21.58 31.18
C VAL A 147 41.83 21.74 32.68
N GLY A 148 41.08 20.86 33.33
CA GLY A 148 40.92 20.85 34.79
C GLY A 148 42.25 20.72 35.53
N LEU A 149 43.11 19.80 35.11
CA LEU A 149 44.47 19.63 35.67
C LEU A 149 45.34 20.87 35.47
N LYS A 150 45.29 21.49 34.29
CA LYS A 150 46.02 22.74 34.03
C LYS A 150 45.52 23.91 34.89
N MET A 151 44.22 24.00 35.13
CA MET A 151 43.66 25.04 36.00
C MET A 151 44.15 24.86 37.45
N GLN A 152 44.20 23.62 37.95
CA GLN A 152 44.75 23.30 39.28
C GLN A 152 46.26 23.63 39.37
N GLU A 153 47.04 23.32 38.33
CA GLU A 153 48.45 23.71 38.27
C GLU A 153 48.63 25.24 38.32
N VAL A 154 47.77 26.01 37.66
CA VAL A 154 47.84 27.48 37.70
C VAL A 154 47.54 28.03 39.11
N GLU A 155 46.54 27.48 39.81
CA GLU A 155 46.18 27.88 41.17
C GLU A 155 47.32 27.60 42.17
N THR A 156 47.92 26.41 42.12
CA THR A 156 49.06 26.06 42.99
C THR A 156 50.30 26.93 42.74
N ASN A 157 50.57 27.30 41.48
CA ASN A 157 51.70 28.18 41.13
C ASN A 157 51.50 29.63 41.63
N SER A 158 50.26 30.15 41.66
CA SER A 158 49.98 31.45 42.28
C SER A 158 50.26 31.43 43.78
N GLU A 159 49.78 30.41 44.50
CA GLU A 159 49.98 30.27 45.95
C GLU A 159 51.47 30.13 46.33
N GLU A 160 52.26 29.39 45.55
CA GLU A 160 53.71 29.29 45.76
C GLU A 160 54.45 30.62 45.55
N SER A 161 54.01 31.43 44.57
CA SER A 161 54.64 32.71 44.26
C SER A 161 54.40 33.76 45.35
N ASP A 162 53.19 33.76 45.92
CA ASP A 162 52.81 34.67 47.01
C ASP A 162 53.50 34.26 48.32
N ALA A 163 53.62 32.96 48.60
CA ALA A 163 54.37 32.45 49.75
C ALA A 163 55.89 32.76 49.66
N LYS A 164 56.48 32.75 48.46
CA LYS A 164 57.89 33.11 48.24
C LYS A 164 58.13 34.61 48.46
N LYS A 165 57.24 35.49 47.98
CA LYS A 165 57.32 36.95 48.21
C LYS A 165 57.24 37.29 49.71
N MET A 166 56.29 36.70 50.43
CA MET A 166 56.16 36.92 51.88
C MET A 166 57.40 36.48 52.68
N LYS A 167 58.07 35.39 52.28
CA LYS A 167 59.32 34.95 52.92
C LYS A 167 60.46 35.95 52.71
N VAL A 168 60.61 36.48 51.50
CA VAL A 168 61.63 37.50 51.20
C VAL A 168 61.39 38.78 51.99
N GLU A 169 60.14 39.27 52.04
CA GLU A 169 59.79 40.44 52.84
C GLU A 169 60.07 40.23 54.34
N LEU A 170 59.80 39.03 54.85
CA LEU A 170 60.05 38.69 56.24
C LEU A 170 61.54 38.59 56.57
N GLU A 171 62.37 38.12 55.64
CA GLU A 171 63.83 38.15 55.77
C GLU A 171 64.39 39.57 55.71
N GLU A 172 63.89 40.42 54.82
CA GLU A 172 64.27 41.84 54.76
C GLU A 172 63.90 42.59 56.05
N LEU A 173 62.71 42.33 56.60
CA LEU A 173 62.28 42.90 57.88
C LEU A 173 63.13 42.41 59.05
N LYS A 174 63.49 41.11 59.08
CA LYS A 174 64.42 40.57 60.08
C LYS A 174 65.79 41.25 59.99
N LEU A 175 66.28 41.47 58.79
CA LEU A 175 67.58 42.11 58.55
C LEU A 175 67.56 43.60 58.91
N ARG A 176 66.43 44.30 58.67
CA ARG A 176 66.19 45.66 59.17
C ARG A 176 66.12 45.70 60.70
N ALA A 177 65.42 44.75 61.33
CA ALA A 177 65.33 44.66 62.78
C ALA A 177 66.71 44.39 63.41
N GLN A 178 67.53 43.53 62.80
CA GLN A 178 68.91 43.31 63.20
C GLN A 178 69.76 44.58 63.06
N LYS A 179 69.64 45.31 61.95
CA LYS A 179 70.33 46.60 61.77
C LYS A 179 69.92 47.63 62.82
N ILE A 180 68.64 47.77 63.09
CA ILE A 180 68.13 48.68 64.16
C ILE A 180 68.68 48.24 65.52
N LYS A 181 68.68 46.94 65.82
CA LYS A 181 69.25 46.40 67.06
C LYS A 181 70.74 46.73 67.20
N THR A 182 71.53 46.55 66.14
CA THR A 182 72.96 46.93 66.14
C THR A 182 73.16 48.45 66.26
N GLN A 183 72.28 49.26 65.69
CA GLN A 183 72.32 50.72 65.83
C GLN A 183 72.02 51.16 67.26
N LEU A 184 71.03 50.54 67.92
CA LEU A 184 70.72 50.79 69.32
C LEU A 184 71.88 50.33 70.23
N GLU A 185 72.44 49.14 70.01
CA GLU A 185 73.60 48.65 70.76
C GLU A 185 74.84 49.56 70.64
N ASN A 186 75.00 50.24 69.50
CA ASN A 186 76.06 51.24 69.29
C ASN A 186 75.75 52.63 69.87
N PHE A 187 74.48 52.94 70.18
CA PHE A 187 74.07 54.23 70.77
C PHE A 187 74.16 54.23 72.30
N TYR A 188 74.11 53.04 72.93
CA TYR A 188 74.20 52.85 74.39
C TYR A 188 75.61 52.47 74.88
N LYS A 189 76.64 52.59 74.03
CA LYS A 189 78.08 52.46 74.39
C LYS A 189 78.76 53.82 74.27
#